data_AF-A0A5Q8C940-F1
#
_entry.id   AF-A0A5Q8C940-F1
#
_cell.length_a   1.000
_cell.length_b   1.000
_cell.length_c   1.000
_cell.angle_alpha   90.00
_cell.angle_beta   90.00
_cell.angle_gamma   90.00
#
_symmetry.space_group_name_H-M   'P 1'
#
loop_
_entity.id
_entity.type
_entity.pdbx_description
1 polymer ?
#
loop_
_entity_poly.entity_id
_entity_poly.type
_entity_poly.pdbx_seq_one_letter_code
_entity_poly.pdbx_strand_id
1 'polypeptide(L)'
;MPRVTIPANDWQPRWYQRPAWDSWEQGCKRQLLFWHRRAGKDELNLNMHAVSAYERPGTYWHMLPEAAQARKAIWTAVNPHTGKRRLFEAFPEALIENMNDHEMFIRFKDVGSTFQVVGSDNFN
;
A
#
# COMPACT_ATOMS: atom_id res chain seq x y z
N MET A 1 8.22 3.12 -22.35
CA MET A 1 8.26 3.05 -20.86
C MET A 1 8.61 1.63 -20.45
N PRO A 2 9.37 1.42 -19.36
CA PRO A 2 9.64 0.07 -18.86
C PRO A 2 8.36 -0.61 -18.41
N ARG A 3 8.21 -1.91 -18.70
CA ARG A 3 7.07 -2.72 -18.25
C ARG A 3 7.27 -3.04 -16.76
N VAL A 4 6.33 -2.60 -15.91
CA VAL A 4 6.32 -2.90 -14.48
C VAL A 4 5.22 -3.92 -14.19
N THR A 5 5.54 -4.97 -13.46
CA THR A 5 4.57 -5.95 -12.95
C THR A 5 4.16 -5.55 -11.53
N ILE A 6 2.87 -5.61 -11.23
CA ILE A 6 2.29 -5.41 -9.91
C ILE A 6 1.45 -6.66 -9.55
N PRO A 7 1.51 -7.20 -8.31
CA PRO A 7 2.41 -6.84 -7.20
C PRO A 7 3.90 -6.89 -7.58
N ALA A 8 4.68 -5.94 -7.08
CA ALA A 8 6.06 -5.74 -7.52
C ALA A 8 7.05 -6.69 -6.85
N ASN A 9 8.25 -6.81 -7.42
CA ASN A 9 9.39 -7.53 -6.83
C ASN A 9 9.10 -9.01 -6.48
N ASP A 10 8.32 -9.70 -7.32
CA ASP A 10 7.86 -11.07 -7.10
C ASP A 10 7.17 -11.29 -5.75
N TRP A 11 6.59 -10.23 -5.18
CA TRP A 11 5.88 -10.31 -3.93
C TRP A 11 4.67 -11.22 -4.06
N GLN A 12 4.49 -12.09 -3.06
CA GLN A 12 3.35 -13.00 -2.98
C GLN A 12 2.77 -12.97 -1.57
N PRO A 13 1.44 -13.04 -1.41
CA PRO A 13 0.83 -13.17 -0.10
C PRO A 13 1.33 -14.45 0.56
N ARG A 14 1.67 -14.36 1.86
CA ARG A 14 2.02 -15.55 2.65
C ARG A 14 0.81 -16.49 2.71
N TRP A 15 1.04 -17.77 2.98
CA TRP A 15 -0.03 -18.78 2.99
C TRP A 15 -1.24 -18.39 3.86
N TYR A 16 -1.02 -17.76 5.01
CA TYR A 16 -2.11 -17.30 5.90
C TYR A 16 -2.75 -15.97 5.47
N GLN A 17 -2.10 -15.22 4.58
CA GLN A 17 -2.64 -14.01 3.97
C GLN A 17 -3.45 -14.32 2.70
N ARG A 18 -3.16 -15.46 2.06
CA ARG A 18 -3.77 -15.92 0.81
C ARG A 18 -5.31 -15.87 0.83
N PRO A 19 -6.03 -16.32 1.87
CA PRO A 19 -7.50 -16.22 1.87
C PRO A 19 -8.03 -14.78 1.81
N ALA A 20 -7.31 -13.84 2.43
CA ALA A 20 -7.66 -12.42 2.33
C ALA A 20 -7.34 -11.87 0.94
N TRP A 21 -6.21 -12.24 0.35
CA TRP A 21 -5.91 -11.85 -1.04
C TRP A 21 -6.96 -12.37 -2.03
N ASP A 22 -7.24 -13.67 -2.00
CA ASP A 22 -8.13 -14.33 -2.96
C ASP A 22 -9.57 -13.81 -2.86
N SER A 23 -10.07 -13.60 -1.63
CA SER A 23 -11.42 -13.05 -1.47
C SER A 23 -11.52 -11.62 -2.00
N TRP A 24 -10.48 -10.80 -1.83
CA TRP A 24 -10.42 -9.46 -2.41
C TRP A 24 -10.38 -9.51 -3.95
N GLU A 25 -9.53 -10.35 -4.56
CA GLU A 25 -9.48 -10.55 -6.02
C GLU A 25 -10.83 -11.03 -6.59
N GLN A 26 -11.59 -11.84 -5.84
CA GLN A 26 -12.93 -12.30 -6.22
C GLN A 26 -14.02 -11.22 -6.06
N GLY A 27 -13.65 -9.98 -5.75
CA GLY A 27 -14.57 -8.83 -5.67
C GLY A 27 -15.16 -8.59 -4.29
N CYS A 28 -14.59 -9.16 -3.22
CA CYS A 28 -15.00 -8.81 -1.86
C CYS A 28 -14.73 -7.33 -1.59
N LYS A 29 -15.80 -6.58 -1.31
CA LYS A 29 -15.73 -5.12 -1.12
C LYS A 29 -15.20 -4.70 0.25
N ARG A 30 -15.34 -5.56 1.27
CA ARG A 30 -15.01 -5.24 2.68
C ARG A 30 -14.51 -6.48 3.40
N GLN A 31 -13.36 -6.37 4.03
CA GLN A 31 -12.74 -7.45 4.79
C GLN A 31 -12.55 -7.03 6.25
N LEU A 32 -12.90 -7.92 7.17
CA LEU A 32 -12.58 -7.80 8.58
C LEU A 32 -11.58 -8.90 8.94
N LEU A 33 -10.35 -8.52 9.25
CA LEU A 33 -9.24 -9.45 9.45
C LEU A 33 -8.75 -9.40 10.91
N PHE A 34 -8.77 -10.54 11.60
CA PHE A 34 -8.27 -10.68 12.96
C PHE A 34 -6.85 -11.29 12.94
N TRP A 35 -5.84 -10.44 12.79
CA TRP A 35 -4.46 -10.87 12.63
C TRP A 35 -3.57 -10.42 13.78
N HIS A 36 -2.65 -11.30 14.17
CA HIS A 36 -1.67 -11.01 15.21
C HIS A 36 -0.66 -9.93 14.78
N ARG A 37 0.09 -9.40 15.74
CA ARG A 37 1.21 -8.48 15.49
C ARG A 37 2.24 -9.14 14.55
N ARG A 38 2.78 -8.38 13.59
CA ARG A 38 3.75 -8.84 12.56
C ARG A 38 3.20 -9.84 11.53
N ALA A 39 1.89 -10.04 11.44
CA ALA A 39 1.26 -10.82 10.37
C ALA A 39 1.38 -10.19 8.96
N GLY A 40 2.07 -9.05 8.79
CA GLY A 40 2.23 -8.41 7.48
C GLY A 40 0.95 -7.80 6.91
N LYS A 41 -0.04 -7.44 7.75
CA LYS A 41 -1.30 -6.80 7.32
C LYS A 41 -1.09 -5.53 6.48
N ASP A 42 -0.13 -4.70 6.86
CA ASP A 42 0.17 -3.47 6.14
C ASP A 42 0.78 -3.76 4.76
N GLU A 43 1.61 -4.80 4.67
CA GLU A 43 2.26 -5.21 3.41
C GLU A 43 1.26 -5.77 2.41
N LEU A 44 0.31 -6.58 2.89
CA LEU A 44 -0.81 -7.07 2.09
C LEU A 44 -1.61 -5.89 1.50
N ASN A 45 -2.06 -4.97 2.36
CA ASN A 45 -2.89 -3.83 1.96
C ASN A 45 -2.14 -2.89 1.00
N LEU A 46 -0.85 -2.64 1.22
CA LEU A 46 -0.04 -1.84 0.29
C LEU A 46 0.00 -2.48 -1.11
N ASN A 47 0.17 -3.80 -1.21
CA ASN A 47 0.13 -4.48 -2.51
C ASN A 47 -1.27 -4.46 -3.14
N MET A 48 -2.34 -4.63 -2.34
CA MET A 48 -3.71 -4.46 -2.82
C MET A 48 -3.96 -3.05 -3.36
N HIS A 49 -3.44 -2.00 -2.69
CA HIS A 49 -3.51 -0.63 -3.18
C HIS A 49 -2.74 -0.44 -4.49
N ALA A 50 -1.57 -1.05 -4.64
CA ALA A 50 -0.76 -0.97 -5.86
C ALA A 50 -1.53 -1.51 -7.05
N VAL A 51 -2.10 -2.71 -6.91
CA VAL A 51 -2.90 -3.37 -7.95
C VAL A 51 -4.17 -2.56 -8.23
N SER A 52 -4.92 -2.22 -7.18
CA SER A 52 -6.18 -1.48 -7.31
C SER A 52 -6.00 -0.13 -8.02
N ALA A 53 -4.91 0.59 -7.73
CA ALA A 53 -4.61 1.88 -8.34
C ALA A 53 -4.50 1.82 -9.87
N TYR A 54 -4.05 0.70 -10.42
CA TYR A 54 -3.91 0.51 -11.87
C TYR A 54 -5.10 -0.21 -12.52
N GLU A 55 -5.84 -1.03 -11.78
CA GLU A 55 -7.07 -1.67 -12.27
C GLU A 55 -8.27 -0.72 -12.26
N ARG A 56 -8.36 0.13 -11.23
CA ARG A 56 -9.47 1.06 -11.03
C ARG A 56 -8.94 2.43 -10.60
N PRO A 57 -8.78 3.37 -11.57
CA PRO A 57 -8.37 4.73 -11.27
C PRO A 57 -9.17 5.37 -10.13
N GLY A 58 -8.49 5.88 -9.11
CA GLY A 58 -9.16 6.44 -7.93
C GLY A 58 -8.22 6.93 -6.81
N THR A 59 -8.83 7.34 -5.70
CA THR A 59 -8.13 7.79 -4.49
C THR A 59 -8.13 6.69 -3.44
N TYR A 60 -6.94 6.27 -3.03
CA TYR A 60 -6.72 5.20 -2.06
C TYR A 60 -6.13 5.75 -0.77
N TRP A 61 -6.76 5.42 0.35
CA TRP A 61 -6.27 5.82 1.68
C TRP A 61 -5.79 4.59 2.46
N HIS A 62 -4.62 4.70 3.08
CA HIS A 62 -4.13 3.75 4.08
C HIS A 62 -4.15 4.43 5.44
N MET A 63 -5.18 4.13 6.22
CA MET A 63 -5.48 4.82 7.48
C MET A 63 -4.99 4.02 8.69
N LEU A 64 -4.24 4.66 9.58
CA LEU A 64 -3.93 4.15 10.92
C LEU A 64 -4.55 5.08 11.98
N PRO A 65 -4.62 4.65 13.27
CA PRO A 65 -5.23 5.47 14.32
C PRO A 65 -4.62 6.88 14.47
N GLU A 66 -3.28 6.97 14.45
CA GLU A 66 -2.55 8.22 14.61
C GLU A 66 -1.72 8.56 13.37
N ALA A 67 -1.82 9.78 12.84
CA ALA A 67 -1.10 10.22 11.64
C ALA A 67 0.43 10.13 11.81
N ALA A 68 0.92 10.47 13.00
CA ALA A 68 2.35 10.36 13.33
C ALA A 68 2.83 8.90 13.34
N GLN A 69 2.00 7.96 13.80
CA GLN A 69 2.32 6.53 13.77
C GLN A 69 2.22 5.97 12.36
N ALA A 70 1.21 6.40 11.60
CA ALA A 70 1.03 6.05 10.19
C ALA A 70 2.28 6.42 9.37
N ARG A 71 2.81 7.63 9.59
CA ARG A 71 4.08 8.07 9.00
C ARG A 71 5.22 7.12 9.31
N LYS A 72 5.43 6.81 10.60
CA LYS A 72 6.54 5.95 11.03
C LYS A 72 6.43 4.53 10.50
N ALA A 73 5.22 3.96 10.53
CA ALA A 73 4.98 2.55 10.25
C ALA A 73 4.85 2.23 8.75
N ILE A 74 4.35 3.18 7.97
CA ILE A 74 4.05 2.99 6.54
C ILE A 74 4.96 3.85 5.68
N TRP A 75 4.95 5.16 5.92
CA TRP A 75 5.61 6.11 5.02
C TRP A 75 7.13 6.01 5.10
N THR A 76 7.71 6.18 6.29
CA THR A 76 9.16 6.24 6.50
C THR A 76 9.78 4.88 6.85
N ALA A 77 8.96 3.83 7.01
CA ALA A 77 9.44 2.53 7.42
C ALA A 77 10.41 1.96 6.39
N VAL A 78 11.59 1.52 6.85
CA VAL A 78 12.62 0.85 6.04
C VAL A 78 12.60 -0.63 6.35
N ASN A 79 12.65 -1.46 5.31
CA ASN A 79 12.85 -2.89 5.45
C ASN A 79 14.33 -3.16 5.77
N PRO A 80 14.66 -3.73 6.95
CA PRO A 80 16.04 -3.94 7.35
C PRO A 80 16.79 -4.95 6.48
N HIS A 81 16.10 -5.81 5.75
CA HIS A 81 16.72 -6.81 4.88
C HIS A 81 17.10 -6.24 3.51
N THR A 82 16.36 -5.25 3.01
CA THR A 82 16.58 -4.66 1.69
C THR A 82 17.19 -3.27 1.74
N GLY A 83 17.12 -2.60 2.90
CA GLY A 83 17.51 -1.19 3.08
C GLY A 83 16.56 -0.19 2.40
N LYS A 84 15.48 -0.65 1.77
CA LYS A 84 14.53 0.20 1.04
C LYS A 84 13.35 0.60 1.92
N ARG A 85 12.75 1.76 1.64
CA ARG A 85 11.45 2.11 2.22
C ARG A 85 10.43 1.06 1.79
N ARG A 86 9.67 0.52 2.76
CA ARG A 86 8.64 -0.51 2.52
C ARG A 86 7.61 -0.07 1.49
N LEU A 87 7.32 1.23 1.46
CA LEU A 87 6.46 1.85 0.46
C LEU A 87 6.93 1.56 -0.97
N PHE A 88 8.24 1.64 -1.25
CA PHE A 88 8.81 1.39 -2.57
C PHE A 88 8.95 -0.09 -2.93
N GLU A 89 8.77 -0.98 -1.95
CA GLU A 89 8.67 -2.42 -2.23
C GLU A 89 7.32 -2.77 -2.86
N ALA A 90 6.25 -2.07 -2.47
CA ALA A 90 4.91 -2.21 -3.05
C ALA A 90 4.66 -1.25 -4.22
N PHE A 91 5.19 -0.03 -4.16
CA PHE A 91 5.04 1.02 -5.16
C PHE A 91 6.41 1.36 -5.79
N PRO A 92 6.90 0.59 -6.78
CA PRO A 92 8.15 0.92 -7.46
C PRO A 92 8.17 2.37 -7.95
N GLU A 93 9.31 3.05 -7.82
CA GLU A 93 9.46 4.46 -8.23
C GLU A 93 9.08 4.72 -9.69
N ALA A 94 9.21 3.69 -10.55
CA ALA A 94 8.75 3.75 -11.92
C ALA A 94 7.25 4.09 -12.04
N LEU A 95 6.42 3.69 -11.09
CA LEU A 95 4.98 3.95 -11.04
C LEU A 95 4.64 5.34 -10.48
N ILE A 96 5.58 6.01 -9.80
CA ILE A 96 5.30 7.26 -9.08
C ILE A 96 5.54 8.45 -10.00
N GLU A 97 4.49 9.26 -10.21
CA GLU A 97 4.56 10.52 -10.95
C GLU A 97 5.04 11.65 -10.05
N ASN A 98 4.45 11.74 -8.85
CA ASN A 98 4.74 12.75 -7.86
C ASN A 98 4.56 12.15 -6.46
N MET A 99 5.38 12.59 -5.52
CA MET A 99 5.31 12.23 -4.11
C MET A 99 5.49 13.48 -3.23
N ASN A 100 4.59 13.69 -2.28
CA ASN A 100 4.67 14.74 -1.27
C ASN A 100 4.90 14.12 0.11
N ASP A 101 6.08 14.34 0.68
CA ASP A 101 6.49 13.74 1.96
C ASP A 101 5.74 14.32 3.17
N HIS A 102 5.39 15.61 3.12
CA HIS A 102 4.65 16.29 4.18
C HIS A 102 3.20 15.77 4.28
N GLU A 103 2.55 15.57 3.13
CA GLU A 103 1.17 15.08 3.05
C GLU A 103 1.05 13.55 3.05
N MET A 104 2.18 12.83 3.02
CA MET A 104 2.25 11.38 2.80
C MET A 104 1.46 10.92 1.57
N PHE A 105 1.63 11.65 0.47
CA PHE A 105 0.81 11.52 -0.74
C PHE A 105 1.65 11.05 -1.94
N ILE A 106 1.07 10.16 -2.74
CA ILE A 106 1.59 9.67 -4.02
C ILE A 106 0.54 9.87 -5.11
N ARG A 107 1.00 10.33 -6.28
CA ARG A 107 0.27 10.26 -7.54
C ARG A 107 0.93 9.22 -8.44
N PHE A 108 0.14 8.30 -8.98
CA PHE A 108 0.61 7.26 -9.89
C PHE A 108 0.60 7.72 -11.35
N LYS A 109 1.65 7.36 -12.10
CA LYS A 109 1.78 7.64 -13.53
C LYS A 109 0.69 6.94 -14.33
N ASP A 110 0.30 7.56 -15.43
CA ASP A 110 -0.58 7.05 -16.49
C ASP A 110 -2.05 6.82 -16.11
N VAL A 111 -2.35 6.47 -14.85
CA VAL A 111 -3.70 6.15 -14.38
C VAL A 111 -4.35 7.27 -13.59
N GLY A 112 -3.59 8.28 -13.16
CA GLY A 112 -4.10 9.42 -12.37
C GLY A 112 -4.57 9.06 -10.95
N SER A 113 -4.43 7.80 -10.54
CA SER A 113 -4.72 7.34 -9.19
C SER A 113 -3.83 8.01 -8.15
N THR A 114 -4.34 8.08 -6.93
CA THR A 114 -3.60 8.64 -5.80
C THR A 114 -3.61 7.68 -4.62
N PHE A 115 -2.54 7.71 -3.84
CA PHE A 115 -2.43 7.00 -2.59
C PHE A 115 -2.02 7.98 -1.49
N GLN A 116 -2.68 7.92 -0.34
CA GLN A 116 -2.34 8.75 0.79
C GLN A 116 -2.35 7.96 2.10
N VAL A 117 -1.32 8.13 2.91
CA VAL A 117 -1.32 7.64 4.29
C VAL A 117 -2.00 8.69 5.16
N VAL A 118 -2.98 8.28 5.96
CA VAL A 118 -3.77 9.19 6.81
C VAL A 118 -3.88 8.66 8.24
N GLY A 119 -4.14 9.57 9.17
CA GLY A 119 -4.47 9.23 10.56
C GLY A 119 -5.96 9.43 10.83
N SER A 120 -6.60 8.53 11.58
CA SER A 120 -7.97 8.73 12.04
C SER A 120 -8.09 9.72 13.20
N ASP A 121 -6.98 10.29 13.67
CA ASP A 121 -6.90 11.36 14.66
C ASP A 121 -6.91 12.75 14.01
N ASN A 122 -6.87 12.83 12.68
CA ASN A 122 -6.67 14.07 11.95
C ASN A 122 -7.68 14.22 10.78
N PHE A 123 -8.95 13.92 11.03
CA PHE A 123 -10.07 14.16 10.12
C PHE A 123 -10.79 15.46 10.49
N ASN A 124 -10.12 16.61 10.35
CA ASN A 124 -10.79 17.91 10.41
C ASN A 124 -10.63 18.63 9.07
#